data_AF-A0A813H0R5-F1
#
_entry.id   AF-A0A813H0R5-F1
#
_cell.length_a   1.000
_cell.length_b   1.000
_cell.length_c   1.000
_cell.angle_alpha   90.00
_cell.angle_beta   90.00
_cell.angle_gamma   90.00
#
_symmetry.space_group_name_H-M   'P 1'
#
loop_
_entity.id
_entity.type
_entity.pdbx_description
1 polymer ?
#
loop_
_entity_poly.entity_id
_entity_poly.type
_entity_poly.pdbx_seq_one_letter_code
_entity_poly.pdbx_strand_id
1 'polypeptide(L)'
;MPPRIDNLEPKAVKGKRLLKKNDTDKDVKKSIHDNLKDMSTAELHGTTDTDGMTCYQRLAAQKRKHRDDPANHPIGSTFYKELRQTFQSEEHPANRLKATDHKEPIDDALLKAMMLYKKNSANRGPLNSFIAHAQMVNQHELVGILQYFIQLSPGTSAEQFRFCYTILQFLARIDAPNKFPDEIVVVKGHVNQVLLAAWGKQQGKALNRRSFLEVRSDVWPLVLPKDDTECIMAHEGPWADVQSSLVQVTMSSRLGAELFGLCCSQVLAENVDKVVSAGIATLFENPITKIRFENSKRKVLEQLAQSPLNGLPEKRTIELQYRGTCFPSRITCLGDQVEQMYDVALKSHAAGHGLIPALFCEAELVDKPSAVKLAVDDCLLRGCRAARESANSGLEGEEGKDGIAIAKYLTKFERRFVTLDVLWKVDQQWITSMVGEAGEKKLQEKCLAALPGEGVKISLASAIQQVRLLNATSLCRFCSVSAQAAVQNVLDTLGLMLAGKPPNIGINATPFLKLVLCRLQFFVRFGSGASEVSGKLAAEAHFANLHRQSAGALSIADIEPLVIFHWLLSAEQQELAHNLCTDVLVAARATILVGSEAAAASSSSTGSSKEKVVKKKPGHKSELDSAMEMFG
;
A
#
# COMPACT_ATOMS: atom_id res chain seq x y z
N MET A 1 -61.66 48.26 32.05
CA MET A 1 -61.29 46.84 31.86
C MET A 1 -59.84 46.69 32.32
N PRO A 2 -59.56 45.82 33.30
CA PRO A 2 -58.21 45.64 33.84
C PRO A 2 -57.34 44.77 32.90
N PRO A 3 -55.99 44.92 32.95
CA PRO A 3 -55.10 44.23 32.02
C PRO A 3 -54.87 42.77 32.42
N ARG A 4 -54.72 41.92 31.39
CA ARG A 4 -54.36 40.50 31.47
C ARG A 4 -52.97 40.32 32.09
N ILE A 5 -52.89 39.40 33.05
CA ILE A 5 -51.64 38.89 33.62
C ILE A 5 -51.13 37.80 32.68
N ASP A 6 -50.00 38.04 32.02
CA ASP A 6 -49.28 37.02 31.25
C ASP A 6 -48.40 36.19 32.19
N ASN A 7 -48.59 34.87 32.16
CA ASN A 7 -47.79 33.89 32.87
C ASN A 7 -46.36 33.83 32.29
N LEU A 8 -45.38 34.25 33.08
CA LEU A 8 -43.95 34.01 32.81
C LEU A 8 -43.57 32.61 33.31
N GLU A 9 -43.29 31.70 32.38
CA GLU A 9 -42.62 30.43 32.70
C GLU A 9 -41.16 30.67 33.15
N PRO A 10 -40.66 29.91 34.15
CA PRO A 10 -39.29 30.05 34.62
C PRO A 10 -38.29 29.42 33.63
N LYS A 11 -37.31 30.21 33.19
CA LYS A 11 -36.19 29.74 32.35
C LYS A 11 -35.37 28.67 33.08
N ALA A 12 -35.27 27.49 32.48
CA ALA A 12 -34.46 26.37 32.95
C ALA A 12 -32.97 26.73 33.07
N VAL A 13 -32.40 26.54 34.26
CA VAL A 13 -30.97 26.70 34.55
C VAL A 13 -30.19 25.58 33.86
N LYS A 14 -29.33 25.92 32.89
CA LYS A 14 -28.42 24.96 32.25
C LYS A 14 -27.45 24.39 33.28
N GLY A 15 -27.66 23.14 33.69
CA GLY A 15 -26.73 22.39 34.55
C GLY A 15 -25.35 22.25 33.90
N LYS A 16 -24.30 22.70 34.60
CA LYS A 16 -22.90 22.44 34.23
C LYS A 16 -22.68 20.92 34.17
N ARG A 17 -22.31 20.40 32.99
CA ARG A 17 -21.89 19.00 32.83
C ARG A 17 -20.74 18.71 33.79
N LEU A 18 -20.95 17.83 34.76
CA LEU A 18 -19.90 17.29 35.61
C LEU A 18 -18.94 16.49 34.72
N LEU A 19 -17.70 16.97 34.58
CA LEU A 19 -16.63 16.24 33.89
C LEU A 19 -16.41 14.92 34.62
N LYS A 20 -16.49 13.82 33.85
CA LYS A 20 -16.26 12.46 34.34
C LYS A 20 -14.86 12.39 34.94
N LYS A 21 -14.74 12.04 36.22
CA LYS A 21 -13.45 11.91 36.92
C LYS A 21 -12.60 10.85 36.21
N ASN A 22 -11.40 11.22 35.78
CA ASN A 22 -10.43 10.29 35.21
C ASN A 22 -9.86 9.40 36.31
N ASP A 23 -9.43 8.20 35.90
CA ASP A 23 -8.68 7.28 36.76
C ASP A 23 -7.31 7.88 37.10
N THR A 24 -6.92 7.78 38.37
CA THR A 24 -5.64 8.30 38.89
C THR A 24 -4.48 7.70 38.12
N ASP A 25 -4.57 6.43 37.72
CA ASP A 25 -3.52 5.73 36.96
C ASP A 25 -3.28 6.36 35.59
N LYS A 26 -4.35 6.80 34.92
CA LYS A 26 -4.25 7.52 33.65
C LYS A 26 -3.57 8.88 33.82
N ASP A 27 -3.89 9.59 34.91
CA ASP A 27 -3.28 10.89 35.20
C ASP A 27 -1.80 10.76 35.59
N VAL A 28 -1.40 9.67 36.26
CA VAL A 28 0.00 9.36 36.56
C VAL A 28 0.76 9.09 35.26
N LYS A 29 0.25 8.20 34.41
CA LYS A 29 0.85 7.88 33.09
C LYS A 29 1.03 9.13 32.23
N LYS A 30 0.01 9.99 32.19
CA LYS A 30 0.10 11.28 31.49
C LYS A 30 1.20 12.17 32.10
N SER A 31 1.27 12.29 33.42
CA SER A 31 2.32 13.09 34.06
C SER A 31 3.72 12.54 33.84
N ILE A 32 3.91 11.22 33.78
CA ILE A 32 5.19 10.59 33.43
C ILE A 32 5.55 10.96 31.99
N HIS A 33 4.61 10.77 31.06
CA HIS A 33 4.81 11.12 29.65
C HIS A 33 5.14 12.62 29.46
N ASP A 34 4.50 13.50 30.20
CA ASP A 34 4.65 14.94 30.02
C ASP A 34 5.89 15.49 30.75
N ASN A 35 6.21 14.96 31.94
CA ASN A 35 7.19 15.57 32.85
C ASN A 35 8.37 14.68 33.24
N LEU A 36 8.34 13.36 32.98
CA LEU A 36 9.38 12.38 33.35
C LEU A 36 9.70 11.42 32.18
N LYS A 37 9.52 11.87 30.94
CA LYS A 37 9.65 11.06 29.71
C LYS A 37 11.04 10.47 29.45
N ASP A 38 12.03 11.00 30.13
CA ASP A 38 13.45 10.66 30.04
C ASP A 38 13.91 9.74 31.18
N MET A 39 13.05 9.45 32.17
CA MET A 39 13.31 8.41 33.16
C MET A 39 13.04 7.03 32.57
N SER A 40 13.98 6.13 32.78
CA SER A 40 13.88 4.71 32.44
C SER A 40 12.83 3.99 33.28
N THR A 41 12.36 2.83 32.80
CA THR A 41 11.46 1.97 33.57
C THR A 41 12.07 1.55 34.91
N ALA A 42 13.39 1.37 34.97
CA ALA A 42 14.11 1.04 36.20
C ALA A 42 14.09 2.21 37.20
N GLU A 43 14.26 3.45 36.76
CA GLU A 43 14.16 4.62 37.65
C GLU A 43 12.70 4.86 38.10
N LEU A 44 11.72 4.56 37.24
CA LEU A 44 10.31 4.75 37.57
C LEU A 44 9.76 3.69 38.55
N HIS A 45 10.25 2.44 38.46
CA HIS A 45 9.68 1.29 39.15
C HIS A 45 10.66 0.47 39.99
N GLY A 46 11.97 0.59 39.76
CA GLY A 46 13.01 -0.20 40.42
C GLY A 46 13.72 0.52 41.55
N THR A 47 13.90 1.84 41.45
CA THR A 47 14.50 2.65 42.52
C THR A 47 13.44 3.03 43.57
N THR A 48 13.76 2.82 44.84
CA THR A 48 12.91 3.25 45.97
C THR A 48 13.57 4.38 46.73
N ASP A 49 12.75 5.31 47.24
CA ASP A 49 13.21 6.37 48.13
C ASP A 49 13.36 5.87 49.58
N THR A 50 13.67 6.79 50.49
CA THR A 50 13.81 6.49 51.93
C THR A 50 12.53 5.93 52.57
N ASP A 51 11.36 6.15 51.96
CA ASP A 51 10.08 5.65 52.44
C ASP A 51 9.70 4.31 51.78
N GLY A 52 10.59 3.72 50.98
CA GLY A 52 10.36 2.47 50.26
C GLY A 52 9.40 2.60 49.08
N MET A 53 9.08 3.82 48.64
CA MET A 53 8.19 4.05 47.49
C MET A 53 8.98 4.22 46.21
N THR A 54 8.47 3.66 45.11
CA THR A 54 9.01 3.95 43.77
C THR A 54 8.60 5.33 43.28
N CYS A 55 9.28 5.87 42.27
CA CYS A 55 8.89 7.16 41.66
C CYS A 55 7.42 7.14 41.19
N TYR A 56 6.96 6.01 40.60
CA TYR A 56 5.57 5.83 40.19
C TYR A 56 4.61 5.89 41.38
N GLN A 57 4.92 5.17 42.46
CA GLN A 57 4.10 5.12 43.67
C GLN A 57 4.05 6.48 44.36
N ARG A 58 5.18 7.18 44.48
CA ARG A 58 5.26 8.52 45.06
C ARG A 58 4.43 9.52 44.25
N LEU A 59 4.54 9.51 42.92
CA LEU A 59 3.72 10.36 42.04
C LEU A 59 2.22 10.02 42.14
N ALA A 60 1.86 8.74 42.20
CA ALA A 60 0.48 8.31 42.37
C ALA A 60 -0.10 8.75 43.73
N ALA A 61 0.66 8.58 44.81
CA ALA A 61 0.29 9.03 46.15
C ALA A 61 0.10 10.54 46.19
N GLN A 62 1.04 11.30 45.61
CA GLN A 62 0.94 12.76 45.56
C GLN A 62 -0.25 13.22 44.70
N LYS A 63 -0.56 12.55 43.58
CA LYS A 63 -1.76 12.88 42.79
C LYS A 63 -3.06 12.63 43.53
N ARG A 64 -3.14 11.60 44.36
CA ARG A 64 -4.31 11.37 45.23
C ARG A 64 -4.45 12.51 46.24
N LYS A 65 -3.35 12.84 46.94
CA LYS A 65 -3.32 13.95 47.90
C LYS A 65 -3.66 15.30 47.25
N HIS A 66 -3.09 15.60 46.09
CA HIS A 66 -3.39 16.81 45.31
C HIS A 66 -4.85 16.89 44.87
N ARG A 67 -5.47 15.75 44.54
CA ARG A 67 -6.88 15.71 44.17
C ARG A 67 -7.79 16.04 45.37
N ASP A 68 -7.40 15.58 46.55
CA ASP A 68 -8.18 15.79 47.77
C ASP A 68 -7.93 17.18 48.36
N ASP A 69 -6.69 17.68 48.27
CA ASP A 69 -6.27 19.02 48.71
C ASP A 69 -5.17 19.61 47.80
N PRO A 70 -5.56 20.33 46.74
CA PRO A 70 -4.60 20.91 45.79
C PRO A 70 -3.70 21.98 46.38
N ALA A 71 -4.16 22.70 47.41
CA ALA A 71 -3.47 23.85 47.99
C ALA A 71 -2.25 23.40 48.81
N ASN A 72 -2.41 22.32 49.59
CA ASN A 72 -1.34 21.80 50.44
C ASN A 72 -0.44 20.77 49.74
N HIS A 73 -0.88 20.22 48.60
CA HIS A 73 -0.11 19.23 47.84
C HIS A 73 0.09 19.63 46.39
N PRO A 74 0.73 20.77 46.08
CA PRO A 74 0.90 21.24 44.72
C PRO A 74 1.76 20.26 43.90
N ILE A 75 1.32 19.96 42.68
CA ILE A 75 2.10 19.20 41.70
C ILE A 75 2.57 20.18 40.62
N GLY A 76 3.77 20.71 40.82
CA GLY A 76 4.40 21.70 39.94
C GLY A 76 5.81 21.31 39.51
N SER A 77 6.50 22.22 38.83
CA SER A 77 7.85 21.99 38.33
C SER A 77 8.86 21.63 39.43
N THR A 78 8.73 22.22 40.62
CA THR A 78 9.58 21.90 41.78
C THR A 78 9.44 20.44 42.20
N PHE A 79 8.21 19.94 42.32
CA PHE A 79 7.95 18.55 42.69
C PHE A 79 8.55 17.56 41.69
N TYR A 80 8.45 17.83 40.38
CA TYR A 80 9.07 16.96 39.37
C TYR A 80 10.60 17.03 39.38
N LYS A 81 11.19 18.17 39.77
CA LYS A 81 12.65 18.27 39.97
C LYS A 81 13.11 17.44 41.16
N GLU A 82 12.38 17.48 42.26
CA GLU A 82 12.65 16.66 43.45
C GLU A 82 12.55 15.17 43.11
N LEU A 83 11.48 14.75 42.43
CA LEU A 83 11.36 13.36 41.97
C LEU A 83 12.56 12.93 41.12
N ARG A 84 13.02 13.78 40.19
CA ARG A 84 14.22 13.48 39.41
C ARG A 84 15.44 13.36 40.31
N GLN A 85 15.70 14.32 41.19
CA GLN A 85 16.86 14.25 42.10
C GLN A 85 16.87 13.00 42.98
N THR A 86 15.70 12.56 43.45
CA THR A 86 15.59 11.37 44.32
C THR A 86 15.75 10.06 43.55
N PHE A 87 15.19 9.96 42.34
CA PHE A 87 15.04 8.69 41.64
C PHE A 87 15.91 8.52 40.40
N GLN A 88 16.57 9.58 39.93
CA GLN A 88 17.44 9.55 38.76
C GLN A 88 18.71 8.74 39.04
N SER A 89 19.03 7.83 38.14
CA SER A 89 20.17 6.94 38.24
C SER A 89 21.50 7.72 38.19
N GLU A 90 22.52 7.20 38.86
CA GLU A 90 23.91 7.65 38.65
C GLU A 90 24.35 7.48 37.18
N GLU A 91 23.73 6.54 36.46
CA GLU A 91 23.97 6.30 35.03
C GLU A 91 23.31 7.35 34.11
N HIS A 92 22.50 8.26 34.66
CA HIS A 92 21.85 9.29 33.86
C HIS A 92 22.91 10.19 33.17
N PRO A 93 22.72 10.58 31.89
CA PRO A 93 23.72 11.34 31.14
C PRO A 93 24.26 12.59 31.84
N ALA A 94 23.38 13.34 32.52
CA ALA A 94 23.77 14.54 33.27
C ALA A 94 24.73 14.24 34.44
N ASN A 95 24.62 13.06 35.08
CA ASN A 95 25.47 12.65 36.19
C ASN A 95 26.79 12.04 35.70
N ARG A 96 26.79 11.44 34.51
CA ARG A 96 27.99 10.88 33.86
C ARG A 96 28.92 11.95 33.29
N LEU A 97 28.38 13.10 32.88
CA LEU A 97 29.19 14.23 32.44
C LEU A 97 29.86 14.91 33.65
N LYS A 98 31.14 14.60 33.87
CA LYS A 98 31.97 15.24 34.89
C LYS A 98 33.29 15.68 34.26
N ALA A 99 33.71 16.90 34.55
CA ALA A 99 35.04 17.37 34.15
C ALA A 99 36.10 16.54 34.87
N THR A 100 37.10 16.06 34.13
CA THR A 100 38.20 15.28 34.73
C THR A 100 39.15 16.20 35.49
N ASP A 101 39.39 17.41 34.96
CA ASP A 101 40.20 18.43 35.62
C ASP A 101 39.37 19.69 35.94
N HIS A 102 39.10 19.88 37.23
CA HIS A 102 38.39 21.07 37.72
C HIS A 102 39.28 22.33 37.78
N LYS A 103 40.59 22.22 37.51
CA LYS A 103 41.54 23.33 37.57
C LYS A 103 41.69 24.08 36.25
N GLU A 104 41.14 23.56 35.15
CA GLU A 104 41.15 24.25 33.87
C GLU A 104 40.40 25.60 33.98
N PRO A 105 40.98 26.72 33.51
CA PRO A 105 40.32 28.01 33.55
C PRO A 105 39.11 28.02 32.61
N ILE A 106 38.00 28.56 33.08
CA ILE A 106 36.77 28.76 32.28
C ILE A 106 36.83 30.16 31.68
N ASP A 107 36.53 30.28 30.39
CA ASP A 107 36.40 31.56 29.70
C ASP A 107 35.39 32.48 30.39
N ASP A 108 35.81 33.71 30.68
CA ASP A 108 35.02 34.70 31.40
C ASP A 108 33.69 35.01 30.71
N ALA A 109 33.64 34.98 29.37
CA ALA A 109 32.42 35.24 28.62
C ALA A 109 31.44 34.06 28.74
N LEU A 110 31.92 32.82 28.69
CA LEU A 110 31.10 31.64 28.94
C LEU A 110 30.56 31.63 30.37
N LEU A 111 31.41 31.90 31.37
CA LEU A 111 31.00 31.95 32.77
C LEU A 111 29.92 33.01 33.00
N LYS A 112 30.12 34.24 32.49
CA LYS A 112 29.12 35.32 32.57
C LYS A 112 27.83 34.94 31.87
N ALA A 113 27.89 34.32 30.70
CA ALA A 113 26.71 33.87 29.96
C ALA A 113 25.92 32.81 30.73
N MET A 114 26.60 31.81 31.31
CA MET A 114 25.99 30.77 32.13
C MET A 114 25.36 31.34 33.42
N MET A 115 26.01 32.31 34.07
CA MET A 115 25.46 33.00 35.24
C MET A 115 24.19 33.80 34.92
N LEU A 116 24.19 34.54 33.81
CA LEU A 116 23.01 35.29 33.35
C LEU A 116 21.85 34.36 33.04
N TYR A 117 22.13 33.22 32.39
CA TYR A 117 21.12 32.20 32.14
C TYR A 117 20.57 31.59 33.43
N LYS A 118 21.43 31.25 34.39
CA LYS A 118 21.01 30.71 35.69
C LYS A 118 20.12 31.67 36.45
N LYS A 119 20.36 32.99 36.33
CA LYS A 119 19.52 34.04 36.92
C LYS A 119 18.19 34.21 36.17
N ASN A 120 18.18 34.06 34.84
CA ASN A 120 16.98 34.15 34.01
C ASN A 120 17.04 33.17 32.83
N SER A 121 16.32 32.05 32.95
CA SER A 121 16.31 30.97 31.96
C SER A 121 15.69 31.36 30.60
N ALA A 122 15.04 32.52 30.51
CA ALA A 122 14.57 33.07 29.24
C ALA A 122 15.71 33.79 28.47
N ASN A 123 16.77 34.24 29.15
CA ASN A 123 17.85 34.99 28.53
C ASN A 123 18.96 34.06 28.00
N ARG A 124 18.69 33.40 26.86
CA ARG A 124 19.66 32.53 26.17
C ARG A 124 20.63 33.27 25.26
N GLY A 125 20.39 34.56 24.98
CA GLY A 125 21.12 35.36 24.00
C GLY A 125 22.65 35.36 24.19
N PRO A 126 23.18 35.68 25.38
CA PRO A 126 24.62 35.72 25.63
C PRO A 126 25.29 34.36 25.40
N LEU A 127 24.66 33.28 25.87
CA LEU A 127 25.19 31.92 25.71
C LEU A 127 25.13 31.48 24.24
N ASN A 128 24.05 31.82 23.54
CA ASN A 128 23.93 31.55 22.10
C ASN A 128 25.01 32.28 21.30
N SER A 129 25.29 33.54 21.66
CA SER A 129 26.34 34.33 21.05
C SER A 129 27.72 33.72 21.31
N PHE A 130 28.01 33.27 22.53
CA PHE A 130 29.27 32.58 22.82
C PHE A 130 29.41 31.30 21.98
N ILE A 131 28.42 30.42 22.03
CA ILE A 131 28.42 29.13 21.32
C ILE A 131 28.50 29.33 19.81
N ALA A 132 27.88 30.38 19.26
CA ALA A 132 27.94 30.68 17.83
C ALA A 132 29.35 31.06 17.34
N HIS A 133 30.20 31.65 18.19
CA HIS A 133 31.52 32.18 17.79
C HIS A 133 32.71 31.39 18.35
N ALA A 134 32.53 30.61 19.41
CA ALA A 134 33.59 29.83 20.02
C ALA A 134 34.21 28.81 19.04
N GLN A 135 35.54 28.82 18.91
CA GLN A 135 36.31 27.93 18.02
C GLN A 135 36.97 26.77 18.77
N MET A 136 37.25 26.97 20.05
CA MET A 136 37.86 26.00 20.93
C MET A 136 37.22 26.12 22.31
N VAL A 137 37.15 25.00 23.02
CA VAL A 137 36.78 24.92 24.42
C VAL A 137 37.64 23.84 25.06
N ASN A 138 37.91 23.97 26.35
CA ASN A 138 38.49 22.88 27.13
C ASN A 138 37.41 21.87 27.56
N GLN A 139 37.82 20.78 28.20
CA GLN A 139 36.91 19.72 28.59
C GLN A 139 35.89 20.24 29.63
N HIS A 140 36.34 21.06 30.59
CA HIS A 140 35.49 21.60 31.64
C HIS A 140 34.34 22.45 31.08
N GLU A 141 34.66 23.36 30.17
CA GLU A 141 33.71 24.21 29.46
C GLU A 141 32.72 23.39 28.65
N LEU A 142 33.20 22.39 27.90
CA LEU A 142 32.36 21.51 27.11
C LEU A 142 31.38 20.74 27.99
N VAL A 143 31.85 20.16 29.10
CA VAL A 143 30.99 19.45 30.06
C VAL A 143 29.88 20.36 30.57
N GLY A 144 30.19 21.61 30.94
CA GLY A 144 29.18 22.59 31.35
C GLY A 144 28.15 22.90 30.26
N ILE A 145 28.59 23.05 29.01
CA ILE A 145 27.70 23.26 27.85
C ILE A 145 26.82 22.03 27.60
N LEU A 146 27.38 20.81 27.70
CA LEU A 146 26.66 19.55 27.45
C LEU A 146 25.68 19.20 28.57
N GLN A 147 26.02 19.46 29.83
CA GLN A 147 25.10 19.35 30.95
C GLN A 147 23.89 20.27 30.75
N TYR A 148 24.14 21.48 30.26
CA TYR A 148 23.07 22.40 29.91
C TYR A 148 22.25 21.90 28.71
N PHE A 149 22.93 21.42 27.67
CA PHE A 149 22.31 20.90 26.44
C PHE A 149 21.27 19.81 26.75
N ILE A 150 21.60 18.81 27.58
CA ILE A 150 20.68 17.73 27.94
C ILE A 150 19.42 18.22 28.68
N GLN A 151 19.49 19.35 29.38
CA GLN A 151 18.34 19.91 30.10
C GLN A 151 17.32 20.56 29.15
N LEU A 152 17.71 20.83 27.90
CA LEU A 152 16.84 21.43 26.91
C LEU A 152 15.98 20.36 26.22
N SER A 153 14.78 20.73 25.79
CA SER A 153 13.94 19.82 25.02
C SER A 153 13.68 20.40 23.63
N PRO A 154 14.22 19.79 22.55
CA PRO A 154 14.06 20.32 21.20
C PRO A 154 12.61 20.37 20.70
N GLY A 155 11.70 19.65 21.38
CA GLY A 155 10.27 19.64 21.08
C GLY A 155 9.45 20.74 21.78
N THR A 156 9.97 21.40 22.82
CA THR A 156 9.17 22.32 23.65
C THR A 156 8.86 23.64 22.97
N SER A 157 9.83 24.24 22.26
CA SER A 157 9.61 25.49 21.53
C SER A 157 10.54 25.62 20.33
N ALA A 158 10.17 26.48 19.37
CA ALA A 158 11.01 26.79 18.21
C ALA A 158 12.36 27.42 18.63
N GLU A 159 12.35 28.23 19.69
CA GLU A 159 13.55 28.88 20.22
C GLU A 159 14.50 27.87 20.88
N GLN A 160 13.98 26.95 21.72
CA GLN A 160 14.79 25.88 22.31
C GLN A 160 15.39 24.99 21.22
N PHE A 161 14.59 24.63 20.22
CA PHE A 161 15.09 23.87 19.08
C PHE A 161 16.25 24.57 18.36
N ARG A 162 16.09 25.86 18.03
CA ARG A 162 17.16 26.64 17.36
C ARG A 162 18.43 26.63 18.19
N PHE A 163 18.31 26.85 19.49
CA PHE A 163 19.44 26.86 20.39
C PHE A 163 20.13 25.47 20.50
N CYS A 164 19.36 24.40 20.68
CA CYS A 164 19.87 23.03 20.63
C CYS A 164 20.59 22.74 19.30
N TYR A 165 20.06 23.24 18.19
CA TYR A 165 20.66 23.07 16.88
C TYR A 165 21.98 23.85 16.76
N THR A 166 22.05 25.08 17.27
CA THR A 166 23.29 25.86 17.35
C THR A 166 24.37 25.15 18.17
N ILE A 167 23.99 24.45 19.24
CA ILE A 167 24.92 23.58 19.97
C ILE A 167 25.46 22.46 19.07
N LEU A 168 24.62 21.80 18.27
CA LEU A 168 25.12 20.75 17.36
C LEU A 168 26.13 21.29 16.34
N GLN A 169 25.85 22.46 15.77
CA GLN A 169 26.78 23.11 14.84
C GLN A 169 28.10 23.47 15.52
N PHE A 170 28.04 23.91 16.78
CA PHE A 170 29.22 24.14 17.59
C PHE A 170 30.01 22.84 17.84
N LEU A 171 29.34 21.75 18.24
CA LEU A 171 29.99 20.44 18.46
C LEU A 171 30.66 19.92 17.19
N ALA A 172 30.01 20.06 16.03
CA ALA A 172 30.59 19.71 14.75
C ALA A 172 31.79 20.60 14.40
N ARG A 173 31.67 21.92 14.59
CA ARG A 173 32.72 22.89 14.26
C ARG A 173 34.00 22.67 15.07
N ILE A 174 33.89 22.34 16.35
CA ILE A 174 35.06 22.08 17.20
C ILE A 174 35.63 20.67 17.03
N ASP A 175 34.99 19.82 16.21
CA ASP A 175 35.29 18.40 16.05
C ASP A 175 35.21 17.61 17.37
N ALA A 176 34.11 17.83 18.10
CA ALA A 176 33.92 17.25 19.42
C ALA A 176 33.97 15.71 19.45
N PRO A 177 33.43 14.95 18.47
CA PRO A 177 33.49 13.49 18.50
C PRO A 177 34.91 12.92 18.56
N ASN A 178 35.88 13.60 17.92
CA ASN A 178 37.27 13.16 17.91
C ASN A 178 38.05 13.68 19.12
N LYS A 179 37.76 14.91 19.58
CA LYS A 179 38.48 15.53 20.72
C LYS A 179 37.97 15.10 22.09
N PHE A 180 36.67 14.82 22.21
CA PHE A 180 35.96 14.56 23.47
C PHE A 180 34.99 13.37 23.30
N PRO A 181 35.50 12.18 22.90
CA PRO A 181 34.65 11.04 22.55
C PRO A 181 33.78 10.57 23.72
N ASP A 182 34.31 10.57 24.94
CA ASP A 182 33.61 10.08 26.13
C ASP A 182 32.40 10.94 26.47
N GLU A 183 32.53 12.26 26.41
CA GLU A 183 31.44 13.20 26.64
C GLU A 183 30.40 13.12 25.51
N ILE A 184 30.84 12.97 24.27
CA ILE A 184 29.94 12.87 23.11
C ILE A 184 29.13 11.58 23.15
N VAL A 185 29.72 10.45 23.55
CA VAL A 185 28.98 9.20 23.75
C VAL A 185 27.84 9.38 24.75
N VAL A 186 28.05 10.14 25.83
CA VAL A 186 27.04 10.40 26.85
C VAL A 186 25.87 11.23 26.30
N VAL A 187 26.13 12.21 25.42
CA VAL A 187 25.08 13.07 24.85
C VAL A 187 24.52 12.60 23.51
N LYS A 188 25.08 11.55 22.89
CA LYS A 188 24.71 11.06 21.55
C LYS A 188 23.19 10.84 21.40
N GLY A 189 22.55 10.30 22.43
CA GLY A 189 21.10 10.11 22.46
C GLY A 189 20.32 11.42 22.34
N HIS A 190 20.79 12.50 22.98
CA HIS A 190 20.16 13.81 22.91
C HIS A 190 20.45 14.53 21.58
N VAL A 191 21.68 14.42 21.05
CA VAL A 191 22.02 14.89 19.69
C VAL A 191 21.05 14.28 18.66
N ASN A 192 20.79 12.97 18.77
CA ASN A 192 19.86 12.26 17.91
C ASN A 192 18.42 12.82 18.00
N GLN A 193 17.94 13.13 19.21
CA GLN A 193 16.63 13.75 19.42
C GLN A 193 16.50 15.12 18.76
N VAL A 194 17.54 15.95 18.79
CA VAL A 194 17.54 17.26 18.13
C VAL A 194 17.42 17.08 16.61
N LEU A 195 18.17 16.15 16.02
CA LEU A 195 18.11 15.87 14.58
C LEU A 195 16.78 15.24 14.16
N LEU A 196 16.20 14.36 14.98
CA LEU A 196 14.83 13.84 14.76
C LEU A 196 13.79 14.96 14.82
N ALA A 197 13.92 15.91 15.75
CA ALA A 197 13.04 17.08 15.80
C ALA A 197 13.21 17.97 14.55
N ALA A 198 14.43 18.07 14.01
CA ALA A 198 14.69 18.77 12.75
C ALA A 198 14.02 18.06 11.57
N TRP A 199 14.12 16.73 11.50
CA TRP A 199 13.47 15.90 10.48
C TRP A 199 11.94 16.00 10.53
N GLY A 200 11.35 15.86 11.73
CA GLY A 200 9.89 15.97 11.91
C GLY A 200 9.32 17.33 11.49
N LYS A 201 10.05 18.43 11.74
CA LYS A 201 9.68 19.77 11.27
C LYS A 201 9.77 19.94 9.74
N GLN A 202 10.46 19.04 9.05
CA GLN A 202 10.70 19.08 7.60
C GLN A 202 9.75 18.20 6.80
N GLN A 203 9.16 17.15 7.40
CA GLN A 203 8.21 16.24 6.72
C GLN A 203 7.00 16.96 6.08
N GLY A 204 6.62 18.15 6.57
CA GLY A 204 5.56 18.97 5.97
C GLY A 204 5.96 19.75 4.70
N LYS A 205 7.23 19.70 4.27
CA LYS A 205 7.78 20.54 3.17
C LYS A 205 8.20 19.76 1.92
N ALA A 206 7.78 18.50 1.77
CA ALA A 206 8.11 17.63 0.63
C ALA A 206 9.63 17.41 0.37
N LEU A 207 10.49 17.72 1.33
CA LEU A 207 11.92 17.47 1.21
C LEU A 207 12.20 15.97 1.43
N ASN A 208 12.92 15.36 0.49
CA ASN A 208 13.33 13.97 0.60
C ASN A 208 14.51 13.80 1.60
N ARG A 209 14.83 12.54 1.93
CA ARG A 209 15.89 12.17 2.89
C ARG A 209 17.25 12.73 2.50
N ARG A 210 17.57 12.68 1.19
CA ARG A 210 18.84 13.15 0.64
C ARG A 210 19.00 14.66 0.85
N SER A 211 17.99 15.45 0.49
CA SER A 211 18.00 16.90 0.71
C SER A 211 18.08 17.26 2.20
N PHE A 212 17.50 16.47 3.10
CA PHE A 212 17.66 16.69 4.55
C PHE A 212 19.12 16.55 5.00
N LEU A 213 19.81 15.50 4.53
CA LEU A 213 21.21 15.23 4.86
C LEU A 213 22.16 16.24 4.20
N GLU A 214 21.90 16.64 2.95
CA GLU A 214 22.70 17.65 2.22
C GLU A 214 22.65 19.01 2.93
N VAL A 215 21.46 19.45 3.35
CA VAL A 215 21.28 20.73 4.07
C VAL A 215 21.95 20.74 5.44
N ARG A 216 22.24 19.56 6.01
CA ARG A 216 22.74 19.39 7.39
C ARG A 216 24.03 18.58 7.44
N SER A 217 24.83 18.68 6.39
CA SER A 217 26.08 17.93 6.21
C SER A 217 27.10 18.17 7.32
N ASP A 218 26.97 19.30 8.02
CA ASP A 218 27.77 19.68 9.17
C ASP A 218 27.44 18.86 10.44
N VAL A 219 26.17 18.52 10.68
CA VAL A 219 25.73 18.00 12.00
C VAL A 219 25.28 16.55 12.02
N TRP A 220 24.80 15.99 10.91
CA TRP A 220 24.38 14.57 10.91
C TRP A 220 25.53 13.57 11.21
N PRO A 221 26.81 13.84 10.88
CA PRO A 221 27.91 12.91 11.21
C PRO A 221 28.13 12.71 12.72
N LEU A 222 27.54 13.59 13.55
CA LEU A 222 27.56 13.41 15.01
C LEU A 222 26.79 12.16 15.47
N VAL A 223 25.89 11.61 14.65
CA VAL A 223 25.06 10.44 15.02
C VAL A 223 25.05 9.32 14.00
N LEU A 224 25.31 9.59 12.70
CA LEU A 224 25.36 8.57 11.66
C LEU A 224 26.81 8.29 11.24
N PRO A 225 27.16 7.05 10.88
CA PRO A 225 28.46 6.73 10.31
C PRO A 225 28.63 7.42 8.96
N LYS A 226 29.66 8.26 8.85
CA LYS A 226 29.85 9.16 7.71
C LYS A 226 29.95 8.42 6.38
N ASP A 227 30.90 7.50 6.30
CA ASP A 227 31.23 6.80 5.05
C ASP A 227 30.04 5.97 4.53
N ASP A 228 29.34 5.24 5.42
CA ASP A 228 28.15 4.48 5.07
C ASP A 228 26.98 5.37 4.63
N THR A 229 26.80 6.53 5.28
CA THR A 229 25.74 7.46 4.92
C THR A 229 26.01 8.11 3.57
N GLU A 230 27.25 8.51 3.30
CA GLU A 230 27.68 9.06 2.00
C GLU A 230 27.56 8.01 0.89
N CYS A 231 27.91 6.75 1.16
CA CYS A 231 27.71 5.62 0.24
C CYS A 231 26.23 5.48 -0.16
N ILE A 232 25.31 5.49 0.82
CA ILE A 232 23.85 5.44 0.57
C ILE A 232 23.36 6.66 -0.22
N MET A 233 23.88 7.86 0.08
CA MET A 233 23.48 9.10 -0.61
C MET A 233 23.96 9.16 -2.06
N ALA A 234 25.12 8.57 -2.36
CA ALA A 234 25.70 8.51 -3.69
C ALA A 234 25.08 7.44 -4.58
N HIS A 235 24.39 6.45 -3.99
CA HIS A 235 23.80 5.33 -4.74
C HIS A 235 22.47 5.70 -5.40
N GLU A 236 22.35 5.41 -6.70
CA GLU A 236 21.12 5.62 -7.49
C GLU A 236 20.44 4.30 -7.88
N GLY A 237 21.06 3.16 -7.56
CA GLY A 237 20.58 1.83 -7.92
C GLY A 237 19.67 1.17 -6.86
N PRO A 238 19.44 -0.15 -6.99
CA PRO A 238 18.71 -0.93 -6.00
C PRO A 238 19.38 -0.90 -4.62
N TRP A 239 18.59 -0.80 -3.55
CA TRP A 239 19.10 -0.75 -2.17
C TRP A 239 19.91 -1.99 -1.76
N ALA A 240 19.72 -3.12 -2.46
CA ALA A 240 20.48 -4.36 -2.23
C ALA A 240 21.99 -4.16 -2.41
N ASP A 241 22.43 -3.28 -3.32
CA ASP A 241 23.86 -3.06 -3.59
C ASP A 241 24.57 -2.35 -2.43
N VAL A 242 23.82 -1.61 -1.61
CA VAL A 242 24.31 -0.87 -0.42
C VAL A 242 23.79 -1.45 0.89
N GLN A 243 23.38 -2.73 0.90
CA GLN A 243 22.77 -3.39 2.06
C GLN A 243 23.61 -3.25 3.34
N SER A 244 24.93 -3.46 3.26
CA SER A 244 25.82 -3.39 4.42
C SER A 244 25.78 -2.01 5.08
N SER A 245 25.99 -0.95 4.29
CA SER A 245 25.93 0.43 4.76
C SER A 245 24.55 0.81 5.27
N LEU A 246 23.49 0.32 4.62
CA LEU A 246 22.10 0.55 5.03
C LEU A 246 21.80 -0.04 6.42
N VAL A 247 22.28 -1.25 6.70
CA VAL A 247 22.17 -1.89 8.02
C VAL A 247 22.97 -1.11 9.05
N GLN A 248 24.22 -0.73 8.74
CA GLN A 248 25.06 0.04 9.67
C GLN A 248 24.42 1.38 10.05
N VAL A 249 23.96 2.17 9.07
CA VAL A 249 23.30 3.46 9.33
C VAL A 249 22.03 3.28 10.14
N THR A 250 21.17 2.30 9.78
CA THR A 250 19.90 2.03 10.46
C THR A 250 20.11 1.62 11.92
N MET A 251 21.12 0.79 12.20
CA MET A 251 21.41 0.29 13.56
C MET A 251 22.20 1.29 14.41
N SER A 252 22.94 2.22 13.80
CA SER A 252 23.80 3.17 14.52
C SER A 252 23.04 4.17 15.39
N SER A 253 21.78 4.50 15.02
CA SER A 253 21.07 5.63 15.59
C SER A 253 19.56 5.63 15.26
N ARG A 254 18.74 6.26 16.12
CA ARG A 254 17.29 6.44 15.88
C ARG A 254 16.99 7.27 14.62
N LEU A 255 17.76 8.32 14.35
CA LEU A 255 17.69 9.08 13.11
C LEU A 255 17.95 8.18 11.89
N GLY A 256 18.94 7.30 11.97
CA GLY A 256 19.24 6.35 10.90
C GLY A 256 18.07 5.40 10.65
N ALA A 257 17.47 4.87 11.71
CA ALA A 257 16.26 4.05 11.64
C ALA A 257 15.05 4.81 11.04
N GLU A 258 14.85 6.07 11.42
CA GLU A 258 13.76 6.89 10.89
C GLU A 258 13.95 7.24 9.41
N LEU A 259 15.19 7.52 8.99
CA LEU A 259 15.51 7.86 7.61
C LEU A 259 15.47 6.62 6.71
N PHE A 260 16.07 5.51 7.13
CA PHE A 260 16.39 4.38 6.26
C PHE A 260 15.80 3.03 6.68
N GLY A 261 15.10 2.96 7.82
CA GLY A 261 14.58 1.70 8.35
C GLY A 261 13.61 0.97 7.43
N LEU A 262 12.78 1.70 6.67
CA LEU A 262 11.88 1.09 5.68
C LEU A 262 12.67 0.45 4.53
N CYS A 263 13.66 1.16 4.00
CA CYS A 263 14.54 0.66 2.93
C CYS A 263 15.34 -0.56 3.43
N CYS A 264 15.87 -0.50 4.65
CA CYS A 264 16.58 -1.60 5.29
C CYS A 264 15.68 -2.83 5.44
N SER A 265 14.46 -2.64 5.96
CA SER A 265 13.46 -3.71 6.11
C SER A 265 13.12 -4.37 4.76
N GLN A 266 12.97 -3.56 3.71
CA GLN A 266 12.68 -4.06 2.36
C GLN A 266 13.83 -4.94 1.84
N VAL A 267 15.08 -4.46 1.89
CA VAL A 267 16.24 -5.24 1.43
C VAL A 267 16.40 -6.54 2.22
N LEU A 268 16.21 -6.47 3.54
CA LEU A 268 16.28 -7.66 4.38
C LEU A 268 15.17 -8.66 4.04
N ALA A 269 13.95 -8.19 3.76
CA ALA A 269 12.85 -9.03 3.31
C ALA A 269 13.15 -9.69 1.96
N GLU A 270 13.63 -8.92 0.97
CA GLU A 270 14.03 -9.44 -0.35
C GLU A 270 15.15 -10.49 -0.25
N ASN A 271 16.12 -10.28 0.65
CA ASN A 271 17.18 -11.26 0.89
C ASN A 271 16.63 -12.56 1.52
N VAL A 272 15.71 -12.45 2.49
CA VAL A 272 15.02 -13.62 3.06
C VAL A 272 14.27 -14.37 1.95
N ASP A 273 13.47 -13.66 1.14
CA ASP A 273 12.71 -14.25 0.04
C ASP A 273 13.64 -14.96 -0.94
N LYS A 274 14.75 -14.33 -1.33
CA LYS A 274 15.76 -14.91 -2.23
C LYS A 274 16.35 -16.21 -1.67
N VAL A 275 16.75 -16.23 -0.40
CA VAL A 275 17.35 -17.42 0.23
C VAL A 275 16.32 -18.54 0.34
N VAL A 276 15.08 -18.24 0.74
CA VAL A 276 14.01 -19.23 0.84
C VAL A 276 13.63 -19.77 -0.53
N SER A 277 13.45 -18.92 -1.54
CA SER A 277 13.15 -19.31 -2.92
C SER A 277 14.27 -20.16 -3.54
N ALA A 278 15.54 -19.88 -3.24
CA ALA A 278 16.66 -20.73 -3.67
C ALA A 278 16.60 -22.11 -3.01
N GLY A 279 16.31 -22.18 -1.70
CA GLY A 279 16.13 -23.45 -0.98
C GLY A 279 14.96 -24.29 -1.52
N ILE A 280 13.84 -23.63 -1.86
CA ILE A 280 12.70 -24.25 -2.52
C ILE A 280 13.10 -24.74 -3.92
N ALA A 281 13.74 -23.93 -4.75
CA ALA A 281 14.17 -24.34 -6.09
C ALA A 281 15.04 -25.61 -6.04
N THR A 282 16.03 -25.65 -5.15
CA THR A 282 16.87 -26.84 -4.93
C THR A 282 16.08 -28.05 -4.44
N LEU A 283 15.05 -27.87 -3.60
CA LEU A 283 14.16 -28.95 -3.20
C LEU A 283 13.43 -29.57 -4.41
N PHE A 284 12.98 -28.74 -5.35
CA PHE A 284 12.22 -29.15 -6.54
C PHE A 284 13.08 -29.71 -7.70
N GLU A 285 14.39 -29.90 -7.52
CA GLU A 285 15.24 -30.56 -8.52
C GLU A 285 15.12 -32.09 -8.54
N ASN A 286 14.63 -32.71 -7.46
CA ASN A 286 14.55 -34.17 -7.31
C ASN A 286 13.26 -34.56 -6.56
N PRO A 287 12.90 -35.85 -6.43
CA PRO A 287 11.77 -36.29 -5.62
C PRO A 287 11.78 -35.75 -4.17
N ILE A 288 10.60 -35.41 -3.66
CA ILE A 288 10.42 -34.74 -2.37
C ILE A 288 10.06 -35.78 -1.30
N THR A 289 11.06 -36.17 -0.50
CA THR A 289 10.87 -37.01 0.69
C THR A 289 10.68 -36.15 1.95
N LYS A 290 10.04 -36.69 2.99
CA LYS A 290 9.89 -35.97 4.27
C LYS A 290 11.23 -35.49 4.83
N ILE A 291 12.25 -36.36 4.82
CA ILE A 291 13.59 -36.05 5.33
C ILE A 291 14.21 -34.90 4.53
N ARG A 292 14.10 -34.91 3.20
CA ARG A 292 14.67 -33.87 2.35
C ARG A 292 13.95 -32.53 2.51
N PHE A 293 12.62 -32.57 2.66
CA PHE A 293 11.82 -31.38 2.95
C PHE A 293 12.26 -30.70 4.26
N GLU A 294 12.33 -31.46 5.35
CA GLU A 294 12.76 -30.94 6.66
C GLU A 294 14.23 -30.49 6.68
N ASN A 295 15.12 -31.23 6.03
CA ASN A 295 16.53 -30.83 5.93
C ASN A 295 16.72 -29.56 5.10
N SER A 296 15.92 -29.37 4.06
CA SER A 296 15.95 -28.15 3.23
C SER A 296 15.53 -26.92 4.06
N LYS A 297 14.41 -27.01 4.80
CA LYS A 297 13.98 -25.95 5.72
C LYS A 297 15.04 -25.62 6.76
N ARG A 298 15.62 -26.64 7.41
CA ARG A 298 16.69 -26.46 8.41
C ARG A 298 17.90 -25.74 7.82
N LYS A 299 18.37 -26.16 6.64
CA LYS A 299 19.51 -25.52 5.95
C LYS A 299 19.24 -24.05 5.63
N VAL A 300 18.02 -23.72 5.17
CA VAL A 300 17.62 -22.33 4.93
C VAL A 300 17.61 -21.51 6.22
N LEU A 301 17.07 -22.06 7.32
CA LEU A 301 17.09 -21.38 8.61
C LEU A 301 18.51 -21.16 9.15
N GLU A 302 19.40 -22.14 8.99
CA GLU A 302 20.83 -22.01 9.36
C GLU A 302 21.53 -20.91 8.55
N GLN A 303 21.25 -20.81 7.24
CA GLN A 303 21.78 -19.74 6.39
C GLN A 303 21.25 -18.36 6.80
N LEU A 304 19.96 -18.27 7.10
CA LEU A 304 19.34 -17.01 7.53
C LEU A 304 19.82 -16.58 8.92
N ALA A 305 20.12 -17.52 9.82
CA ALA A 305 20.68 -17.22 11.14
C ALA A 305 22.07 -16.57 11.08
N GLN A 306 22.80 -16.76 9.97
CA GLN A 306 24.09 -16.11 9.71
C GLN A 306 23.94 -14.71 9.08
N SER A 307 22.73 -14.32 8.69
CA SER A 307 22.45 -13.03 8.04
C SER A 307 22.07 -11.95 9.06
N PRO A 308 22.43 -10.67 8.84
CA PRO A 308 22.13 -9.57 9.76
C PRO A 308 20.66 -9.13 9.66
N LEU A 309 19.74 -9.91 10.23
CA LEU A 309 18.28 -9.69 10.12
C LEU A 309 17.68 -8.80 11.21
N ASN A 310 18.50 -8.18 12.08
CA ASN A 310 18.04 -7.39 13.23
C ASN A 310 17.16 -6.18 12.86
N GLY A 311 17.18 -5.75 11.60
CA GLY A 311 16.33 -4.67 11.08
C GLY A 311 14.95 -5.12 10.59
N LEU A 312 14.69 -6.43 10.50
CA LEU A 312 13.44 -6.95 9.93
C LEU A 312 12.39 -7.13 11.04
N PRO A 313 11.18 -6.54 10.91
CA PRO A 313 10.12 -6.75 11.88
C PRO A 313 9.73 -8.22 11.99
N GLU A 314 9.67 -8.74 13.23
CA GLU A 314 9.25 -10.13 13.49
C GLU A 314 7.88 -10.44 12.89
N LYS A 315 6.93 -9.53 13.11
CA LYS A 315 5.58 -9.58 12.56
C LYS A 315 5.50 -8.70 11.32
N ARG A 316 5.18 -9.31 10.18
CA ARG A 316 5.03 -8.59 8.91
C ARG A 316 4.07 -9.32 7.98
N THR A 317 3.75 -8.69 6.86
CA THR A 317 3.02 -9.31 5.76
C THR A 317 4.01 -9.60 4.64
N ILE A 318 3.97 -10.81 4.09
CA ILE A 318 4.75 -11.24 2.93
C ILE A 318 3.81 -11.61 1.79
N GLU A 319 4.32 -11.61 0.57
CA GLU A 319 3.60 -12.09 -0.60
C GLU A 319 3.96 -13.55 -0.86
N LEU A 320 2.96 -14.44 -0.81
CA LEU A 320 3.12 -15.86 -1.11
C LEU A 320 2.60 -16.14 -2.52
N GLN A 321 3.29 -17.02 -3.25
CA GLN A 321 2.90 -17.39 -4.62
C GLN A 321 2.36 -18.82 -4.68
N TYR A 322 1.07 -18.95 -4.99
CA TYR A 322 0.40 -20.23 -5.20
C TYR A 322 -0.07 -20.35 -6.64
N ARG A 323 0.50 -21.31 -7.40
CA ARG A 323 0.12 -21.63 -8.79
C ARG A 323 -0.03 -20.39 -9.70
N GLY A 324 0.95 -19.49 -9.66
CA GLY A 324 0.99 -18.26 -10.47
C GLY A 324 0.21 -17.08 -9.88
N THR A 325 -0.54 -17.28 -8.80
CA THR A 325 -1.27 -16.22 -8.11
C THR A 325 -0.55 -15.80 -6.83
N CYS A 326 -0.45 -14.50 -6.60
CA CYS A 326 0.13 -13.95 -5.39
C CYS A 326 -0.95 -13.55 -4.38
N PHE A 327 -0.67 -13.73 -3.09
CA PHE A 327 -1.56 -13.31 -2.01
C PHE A 327 -0.78 -12.90 -0.75
N PRO A 328 -1.29 -11.93 0.02
CA PRO A 328 -0.64 -11.52 1.25
C PRO A 328 -0.86 -12.54 2.36
N SER A 329 0.21 -12.89 3.08
CA SER A 329 0.14 -13.66 4.32
C SER A 329 0.81 -12.93 5.47
N ARG A 330 0.24 -13.11 6.67
CA ARG A 330 0.82 -12.62 7.92
C ARG A 330 1.76 -13.67 8.49
N ILE A 331 2.97 -13.25 8.78
CA ILE A 331 3.97 -14.06 9.47
C ILE A 331 4.27 -13.47 10.84
N THR A 332 4.58 -14.35 11.78
CA THR A 332 4.82 -14.02 13.18
C THR A 332 6.29 -14.07 13.57
N CYS A 333 7.10 -14.82 12.82
CA CYS A 333 8.54 -14.90 12.97
C CYS A 333 9.18 -15.38 11.66
N LEU A 334 10.51 -15.45 11.62
CA LEU A 334 11.25 -15.95 10.46
C LEU A 334 10.98 -17.43 10.17
N GLY A 335 10.88 -18.27 11.22
CA GLY A 335 10.55 -19.68 11.06
C GLY A 335 9.20 -19.90 10.40
N ASP A 336 8.19 -19.11 10.80
CA ASP A 336 6.84 -19.12 10.23
C ASP A 336 6.86 -18.73 8.74
N GLN A 337 7.68 -17.77 8.32
CA GLN A 337 7.88 -17.47 6.89
C GLN A 337 8.42 -18.67 6.12
N VAL A 338 9.49 -19.29 6.61
CA VAL A 338 10.10 -20.45 5.93
C VAL A 338 9.08 -21.58 5.81
N GLU A 339 8.38 -21.91 6.90
CA GLU A 339 7.35 -22.95 6.89
C GLU A 339 6.24 -22.65 5.87
N GLN A 340 5.67 -21.43 5.89
CA GLN A 340 4.60 -21.07 4.97
C GLN A 340 5.04 -21.07 3.51
N MET A 341 6.21 -20.51 3.18
CA MET A 341 6.71 -20.50 1.79
C MET A 341 6.96 -21.91 1.25
N TYR A 342 7.56 -22.80 2.07
CA TYR A 342 7.77 -24.20 1.69
C TYR A 342 6.46 -24.96 1.51
N ASP A 343 5.49 -24.76 2.41
CA ASP A 343 4.19 -25.41 2.35
C ASP A 343 3.37 -24.94 1.14
N VAL A 344 3.33 -23.63 0.88
CA VAL A 344 2.70 -23.06 -0.34
C VAL A 344 3.29 -23.69 -1.58
N ALA A 345 4.63 -23.78 -1.68
CA ALA A 345 5.29 -24.37 -2.83
C ALA A 345 4.93 -25.86 -3.00
N LEU A 346 4.95 -26.62 -1.90
CA LEU A 346 4.57 -28.04 -1.88
C LEU A 346 3.10 -28.24 -2.30
N LYS A 347 2.17 -27.49 -1.71
CA LYS A 347 0.73 -27.55 -2.02
C LYS A 347 0.43 -27.09 -3.45
N SER A 348 1.13 -26.05 -3.92
CA SER A 348 1.03 -25.54 -5.29
C SER A 348 1.39 -26.63 -6.31
N HIS A 349 2.51 -27.33 -6.09
CA HIS A 349 2.91 -28.47 -6.90
C HIS A 349 1.94 -29.64 -6.78
N ALA A 350 1.58 -30.03 -5.56
CA ALA A 350 0.72 -31.17 -5.31
C ALA A 350 -0.66 -31.00 -5.95
N ALA A 351 -1.28 -29.83 -5.81
CA ALA A 351 -2.57 -29.55 -6.44
C ALA A 351 -2.45 -29.46 -7.96
N GLY A 352 -1.39 -28.81 -8.46
CA GLY A 352 -1.10 -28.70 -9.89
C GLY A 352 -0.98 -30.06 -10.60
N HIS A 353 -0.48 -31.08 -9.90
CA HIS A 353 -0.30 -32.44 -10.43
C HIS A 353 -1.34 -33.46 -9.96
N GLY A 354 -2.42 -32.99 -9.29
CA GLY A 354 -3.52 -33.84 -8.83
C GLY A 354 -3.15 -34.82 -7.70
N LEU A 355 -2.13 -34.51 -6.89
CA LEU A 355 -1.73 -35.30 -5.73
C LEU A 355 -2.56 -34.98 -4.48
N ILE A 356 -3.20 -33.81 -4.46
CA ILE A 356 -4.22 -33.40 -3.51
C ILE A 356 -5.43 -32.88 -4.30
N PRO A 357 -6.66 -32.98 -3.78
CA PRO A 357 -7.82 -32.45 -4.47
C PRO A 357 -7.73 -30.93 -4.58
N ALA A 358 -8.18 -30.40 -5.72
CA ALA A 358 -8.35 -28.97 -5.90
C ALA A 358 -9.46 -28.48 -4.95
N LEU A 359 -9.28 -27.31 -4.36
CA LEU A 359 -10.36 -26.63 -3.65
C LEU A 359 -11.39 -26.08 -4.64
N PHE A 360 -12.56 -25.71 -4.14
CA PHE A 360 -13.64 -25.16 -4.97
C PHE A 360 -13.16 -23.99 -5.85
N CYS A 361 -13.44 -24.04 -7.15
CA CYS A 361 -12.98 -23.10 -8.19
C CYS A 361 -11.47 -22.98 -8.38
N GLU A 362 -10.64 -23.73 -7.64
CA GLU A 362 -9.20 -23.52 -7.64
C GLU A 362 -8.60 -23.65 -9.05
N ALA A 363 -9.03 -24.66 -9.81
CA ALA A 363 -8.56 -24.90 -11.17
C ALA A 363 -8.86 -23.75 -12.16
N GLU A 364 -9.87 -22.92 -11.89
CA GLU A 364 -10.22 -21.76 -12.73
C GLU A 364 -9.47 -20.49 -12.31
N LEU A 365 -9.08 -20.41 -11.03
CA LEU A 365 -8.41 -19.27 -10.40
C LEU A 365 -6.91 -19.21 -10.68
N VAL A 366 -6.30 -20.36 -10.97
CA VAL A 366 -4.85 -20.51 -11.04
C VAL A 366 -4.36 -20.76 -12.46
N ASP A 367 -3.05 -20.63 -12.65
CA ASP A 367 -2.43 -20.95 -13.93
C ASP A 367 -2.26 -22.47 -14.11
N LYS A 368 -2.00 -22.84 -15.38
CA LYS A 368 -1.68 -24.23 -15.72
C LYS A 368 -0.44 -24.66 -14.91
N PRO A 369 -0.43 -25.92 -14.41
CA PRO A 369 0.70 -26.42 -13.65
C PRO A 369 1.97 -26.46 -14.50
N SER A 370 3.11 -26.49 -13.82
CA SER A 370 4.40 -26.82 -14.46
C SER A 370 4.30 -28.18 -15.17
N ALA A 371 5.07 -28.38 -16.24
CA ALA A 371 5.10 -29.64 -16.96
C ALA A 371 5.76 -30.78 -16.15
N VAL A 372 6.64 -30.44 -15.20
CA VAL A 372 7.49 -31.41 -14.49
C VAL A 372 6.76 -31.97 -13.26
N LYS A 373 6.29 -33.21 -13.36
CA LYS A 373 5.70 -33.93 -12.23
C LYS A 373 6.78 -34.64 -11.41
N LEU A 374 7.03 -34.17 -10.19
CA LEU A 374 7.91 -34.83 -9.22
C LEU A 374 7.11 -35.75 -8.30
N ALA A 375 7.73 -36.86 -7.88
CA ALA A 375 7.19 -37.71 -6.82
C ALA A 375 7.31 -37.00 -5.46
N VAL A 376 6.25 -37.08 -4.66
CA VAL A 376 6.14 -36.49 -3.32
C VAL A 376 5.70 -37.56 -2.34
N ASP A 377 6.35 -37.62 -1.19
CA ASP A 377 6.07 -38.56 -0.11
C ASP A 377 4.65 -38.33 0.47
N ASP A 378 3.84 -39.38 0.54
CA ASP A 378 2.41 -39.27 0.91
C ASP A 378 2.22 -38.71 2.32
N CYS A 379 3.16 -38.97 3.23
CA CYS A 379 3.11 -38.44 4.59
C CYS A 379 3.15 -36.91 4.68
N LEU A 380 3.69 -36.23 3.67
CA LEU A 380 3.68 -34.76 3.57
C LEU A 380 2.32 -34.22 3.10
N LEU A 381 1.54 -35.02 2.37
CA LEU A 381 0.29 -34.59 1.73
C LEU A 381 -0.96 -35.06 2.48
N ARG A 382 -0.85 -36.06 3.36
CA ARG A 382 -1.99 -36.70 4.02
C ARG A 382 -2.90 -35.71 4.76
N GLY A 383 -2.33 -34.83 5.57
CA GLY A 383 -3.08 -33.82 6.33
C GLY A 383 -3.81 -32.84 5.42
N CYS A 384 -3.07 -32.27 4.46
CA CYS A 384 -3.62 -31.36 3.46
C CYS A 384 -4.74 -32.01 2.63
N ARG A 385 -4.55 -33.26 2.18
CA ARG A 385 -5.56 -34.03 1.47
C ARG A 385 -6.83 -34.16 2.30
N ALA A 386 -6.73 -34.65 3.54
CA ALA A 386 -7.87 -34.83 4.43
C ALA A 386 -8.60 -33.49 4.72
N ALA A 387 -7.85 -32.41 4.94
CA ALA A 387 -8.42 -31.09 5.17
C ALA A 387 -9.21 -30.59 3.95
N ARG A 388 -8.62 -30.69 2.75
CA ARG A 388 -9.26 -30.28 1.49
C ARG A 388 -10.46 -31.14 1.11
N GLU A 389 -10.39 -32.46 1.30
CA GLU A 389 -11.54 -33.36 1.12
C GLU A 389 -12.69 -32.97 2.06
N SER A 390 -12.39 -32.79 3.34
CA SER A 390 -13.35 -32.34 4.35
C SER A 390 -13.94 -30.96 4.02
N ALA A 391 -13.16 -30.04 3.44
CA ALA A 391 -13.63 -28.73 3.04
C ALA A 391 -14.58 -28.83 1.83
N ASN A 392 -14.19 -29.57 0.80
CA ASN A 392 -14.98 -29.76 -0.41
C ASN A 392 -16.32 -30.46 -0.11
N SER A 393 -16.34 -31.53 0.69
CA SER A 393 -17.58 -32.22 1.07
C SER A 393 -18.55 -31.30 1.83
N GLY A 394 -18.04 -30.36 2.62
CA GLY A 394 -18.89 -29.38 3.31
C GLY A 394 -19.44 -28.30 2.37
N LEU A 395 -18.66 -27.88 1.37
CA LEU A 395 -19.08 -26.90 0.38
C LEU A 395 -20.06 -27.46 -0.67
N GLU A 396 -20.13 -28.78 -0.83
CA GLU A 396 -21.10 -29.43 -1.70
C GLU A 396 -22.56 -29.22 -1.24
N GLY A 397 -22.79 -29.11 0.07
CA GLY A 397 -24.12 -28.96 0.67
C GLY A 397 -24.60 -27.52 0.88
N GLU A 398 -23.77 -26.51 0.62
CA GLU A 398 -24.15 -25.10 0.80
C GLU A 398 -24.84 -24.55 -0.47
N GLU A 399 -26.07 -24.05 -0.30
CA GLU A 399 -26.80 -23.31 -1.34
C GLU A 399 -26.19 -21.90 -1.49
N GLY A 400 -25.81 -21.53 -2.71
CA GLY A 400 -25.22 -20.20 -2.99
C GLY A 400 -23.69 -20.19 -2.89
N LYS A 401 -23.01 -20.74 -3.91
CA LYS A 401 -21.54 -20.84 -3.99
C LYS A 401 -20.87 -19.54 -4.44
N ASP A 402 -21.24 -18.41 -3.82
CA ASP A 402 -20.48 -17.17 -4.01
C ASP A 402 -19.20 -17.20 -3.16
N GLY A 403 -18.18 -16.44 -3.57
CA GLY A 403 -16.89 -16.46 -2.89
C GLY A 403 -16.96 -16.04 -1.42
N ILE A 404 -17.90 -15.14 -1.08
CA ILE A 404 -18.08 -14.63 0.28
C ILE A 404 -18.61 -15.73 1.20
N ALA A 405 -19.61 -16.50 0.75
CA ALA A 405 -20.16 -17.64 1.48
C ALA A 405 -19.09 -18.71 1.71
N ILE A 406 -18.28 -19.00 0.69
CA ILE A 406 -17.17 -19.96 0.78
C ILE A 406 -16.13 -19.49 1.81
N ALA A 407 -15.67 -18.24 1.72
CA ALA A 407 -14.69 -17.70 2.67
C ALA A 407 -15.24 -17.71 4.12
N LYS A 408 -16.52 -17.37 4.30
CA LYS A 408 -17.20 -17.44 5.61
C LYS A 408 -17.26 -18.87 6.14
N TYR A 409 -17.60 -19.85 5.31
CA TYR A 409 -17.63 -21.26 5.68
C TYR A 409 -16.24 -21.75 6.11
N LEU A 410 -15.20 -21.48 5.31
CA LEU A 410 -13.83 -21.89 5.63
C LEU A 410 -13.33 -21.27 6.94
N THR A 411 -13.70 -20.01 7.20
CA THR A 411 -13.37 -19.32 8.45
C THR A 411 -14.12 -19.89 9.64
N LYS A 412 -15.42 -20.19 9.48
CA LYS A 412 -16.25 -20.79 10.53
C LYS A 412 -15.69 -22.14 11.01
N PHE A 413 -15.14 -22.93 10.10
CA PHE A 413 -14.59 -24.26 10.38
C PHE A 413 -13.06 -24.30 10.44
N GLU A 414 -12.37 -23.16 10.52
CA GLU A 414 -10.90 -23.06 10.53
C GLU A 414 -10.25 -24.03 11.54
N ARG A 415 -10.74 -24.05 12.79
CA ARG A 415 -10.18 -24.92 13.84
C ARG A 415 -10.21 -26.40 13.47
N ARG A 416 -11.27 -26.85 12.79
CA ARG A 416 -11.39 -28.24 12.33
C ARG A 416 -10.33 -28.55 11.29
N PHE A 417 -10.16 -27.66 10.31
CA PHE A 417 -9.19 -27.86 9.24
C PHE A 417 -7.74 -27.75 9.73
N VAL A 418 -7.44 -26.84 10.67
CA VAL A 418 -6.12 -26.72 11.31
C VAL A 418 -5.72 -27.99 12.07
N THR A 419 -6.68 -28.72 12.64
CA THR A 419 -6.43 -30.03 13.27
C THR A 419 -6.01 -31.10 12.25
N LEU A 420 -6.51 -31.03 11.01
CA LEU A 420 -6.17 -31.97 9.93
C LEU A 420 -4.87 -31.57 9.22
N ASP A 421 -4.70 -30.27 8.99
CA ASP A 421 -3.55 -29.66 8.35
C ASP A 421 -3.15 -28.41 9.14
N VAL A 422 -2.03 -28.49 9.86
CA VAL A 422 -1.51 -27.39 10.70
C VAL A 422 -1.32 -26.10 9.89
N LEU A 423 -1.06 -26.22 8.59
CA LEU A 423 -0.84 -25.10 7.68
C LEU A 423 -2.05 -24.78 6.79
N TRP A 424 -3.25 -25.25 7.17
CA TRP A 424 -4.52 -24.91 6.50
C TRP A 424 -4.73 -23.40 6.31
N LYS A 425 -4.17 -22.59 7.21
CA LYS A 425 -4.23 -21.13 7.12
C LYS A 425 -3.76 -20.60 5.77
N VAL A 426 -2.80 -21.25 5.13
CA VAL A 426 -2.32 -20.90 3.78
C VAL A 426 -3.46 -21.01 2.76
N ASP A 427 -4.17 -22.15 2.74
CA ASP A 427 -5.29 -22.39 1.83
C ASP A 427 -6.43 -21.39 2.09
N GLN A 428 -6.77 -21.16 3.35
CA GLN A 428 -7.79 -20.19 3.75
C GLN A 428 -7.43 -18.76 3.33
N GLN A 429 -6.18 -18.33 3.55
CA GLN A 429 -5.70 -17.01 3.16
C GLN A 429 -5.71 -16.83 1.64
N TRP A 430 -5.26 -17.84 0.89
CA TRP A 430 -5.29 -17.83 -0.56
C TRP A 430 -6.73 -17.69 -1.08
N ILE A 431 -7.66 -18.52 -0.61
CA ILE A 431 -9.09 -18.43 -0.99
C ILE A 431 -9.65 -17.05 -0.64
N THR A 432 -9.38 -16.55 0.57
CA THR A 432 -9.88 -15.24 1.01
C THR A 432 -9.34 -14.11 0.13
N SER A 433 -8.06 -14.18 -0.27
CA SER A 433 -7.44 -13.22 -1.18
C SER A 433 -8.07 -13.27 -2.57
N MET A 434 -8.39 -14.47 -3.06
CA MET A 434 -9.06 -14.67 -4.35
C MET A 434 -10.50 -14.16 -4.36
N VAL A 435 -11.20 -14.09 -3.23
CA VAL A 435 -12.53 -13.44 -3.16
C VAL A 435 -12.41 -11.92 -3.30
N GLY A 436 -11.27 -11.36 -2.88
CA GLY A 436 -10.97 -9.95 -2.94
C GLY A 436 -10.25 -9.52 -4.22
N GLU A 437 -9.29 -8.62 -4.06
CA GLU A 437 -8.58 -7.92 -5.14
C GLU A 437 -7.82 -8.87 -6.07
N ALA A 438 -7.23 -9.95 -5.54
CA ALA A 438 -6.41 -10.86 -6.34
C ALA A 438 -7.24 -11.62 -7.38
N GLY A 439 -8.45 -12.09 -7.01
CA GLY A 439 -9.34 -12.74 -7.97
C GLY A 439 -9.96 -11.76 -8.94
N GLU A 440 -10.31 -10.54 -8.49
CA GLU A 440 -10.75 -9.47 -9.39
C GLU A 440 -9.70 -9.17 -10.47
N LYS A 441 -8.43 -9.00 -10.08
CA LYS A 441 -7.32 -8.82 -11.02
C LYS A 441 -7.22 -9.99 -12.00
N LYS A 442 -7.32 -11.24 -11.53
CA LYS A 442 -7.26 -12.43 -12.39
C LYS A 442 -8.43 -12.51 -13.37
N LEU A 443 -9.65 -12.16 -12.93
CA LEU A 443 -10.84 -12.10 -13.77
C LEU A 443 -10.68 -11.03 -14.86
N GLN A 444 -10.16 -9.85 -14.48
CA GLN A 444 -9.85 -8.76 -15.41
C GLN A 444 -8.77 -9.16 -16.43
N GLU A 445 -7.70 -9.82 -16.01
CA GLU A 445 -6.65 -10.35 -16.91
C GLU A 445 -7.23 -11.34 -17.94
N LYS A 446 -8.07 -12.29 -17.49
CA LYS A 446 -8.75 -13.23 -18.40
C LYS A 446 -9.72 -12.53 -19.34
N CYS A 447 -10.41 -11.50 -18.87
CA CYS A 447 -11.31 -10.69 -19.70
C CYS A 447 -10.52 -9.92 -20.77
N LEU A 448 -9.38 -9.31 -20.43
CA LEU A 448 -8.51 -8.63 -21.39
C LEU A 448 -7.88 -9.60 -22.40
N ALA A 449 -7.55 -10.82 -21.98
CA ALA A 449 -7.04 -11.87 -22.87
C ALA A 449 -8.09 -12.37 -23.89
N ALA A 450 -9.38 -12.17 -23.61
CA ALA A 450 -10.47 -12.46 -24.53
C ALA A 450 -10.69 -11.35 -25.59
N LEU A 451 -9.96 -10.24 -25.50
CA LEU A 451 -10.04 -9.09 -26.41
C LEU A 451 -8.82 -9.03 -27.34
N PRO A 452 -8.93 -8.37 -28.51
CA PRO A 452 -7.81 -8.23 -29.43
C PRO A 452 -6.66 -7.40 -28.84
N GLY A 453 -5.47 -7.58 -29.40
CA GLY A 453 -4.26 -6.81 -29.07
C GLY A 453 -3.41 -6.57 -30.30
N GLU A 454 -2.29 -5.88 -30.13
CA GLU A 454 -1.39 -5.45 -31.22
C GLU A 454 -0.91 -6.60 -32.12
N GLY A 455 -0.78 -7.81 -31.58
CA GLY A 455 -0.43 -9.03 -32.35
C GLY A 455 -1.51 -10.11 -32.39
N VAL A 456 -2.68 -9.88 -31.80
CA VAL A 456 -3.71 -10.94 -31.61
C VAL A 456 -4.99 -10.55 -32.34
N LYS A 457 -5.31 -11.33 -33.38
CA LYS A 457 -6.53 -11.16 -34.17
C LYS A 457 -7.68 -11.98 -33.59
N ILE A 458 -8.66 -11.29 -33.00
CA ILE A 458 -9.90 -11.88 -32.51
C ILE A 458 -11.06 -11.14 -33.18
N SER A 459 -12.04 -11.87 -33.69
CA SER A 459 -13.27 -11.28 -34.23
C SER A 459 -14.20 -10.86 -33.10
N LEU A 460 -15.07 -9.88 -33.34
CA LEU A 460 -15.99 -9.37 -32.33
C LEU A 460 -16.91 -10.47 -31.77
N ALA A 461 -17.44 -11.34 -32.65
CA ALA A 461 -18.25 -12.48 -32.25
C ALA A 461 -17.49 -13.47 -31.35
N SER A 462 -16.21 -13.75 -31.65
CA SER A 462 -15.36 -14.62 -30.85
C SER A 462 -15.06 -14.01 -29.47
N ALA A 463 -14.77 -12.71 -29.41
CA ALA A 463 -14.57 -12.00 -28.14
C ALA A 463 -15.84 -12.05 -27.27
N ILE A 464 -17.03 -11.79 -27.84
CA ILE A 464 -18.31 -11.92 -27.13
C ILE A 464 -18.50 -13.33 -26.58
N GLN A 465 -18.23 -14.36 -27.39
CA GLN A 465 -18.35 -15.75 -26.95
C GLN A 465 -17.39 -16.05 -25.80
N GLN A 466 -16.12 -15.61 -25.89
CA GLN A 466 -15.12 -15.83 -24.85
C GLN A 466 -15.46 -15.10 -23.54
N VAL A 467 -15.92 -13.84 -23.60
CA VAL A 467 -16.36 -13.09 -22.42
C VAL A 467 -17.64 -13.68 -21.82
N ARG A 468 -18.59 -14.16 -22.64
CA ARG A 468 -19.77 -14.90 -22.14
C ARG A 468 -19.39 -16.19 -21.42
N LEU A 469 -18.47 -16.96 -21.99
CA LEU A 469 -17.95 -18.17 -21.35
C LEU A 469 -17.28 -17.82 -20.02
N LEU A 470 -16.47 -16.75 -19.98
CA LEU A 470 -15.85 -16.24 -18.75
C LEU A 470 -16.90 -15.84 -17.72
N ASN A 471 -17.96 -15.14 -18.11
CA ASN A 471 -19.02 -14.71 -17.19
C ASN A 471 -19.81 -15.89 -16.59
N ALA A 472 -19.91 -17.00 -17.33
CA ALA A 472 -20.54 -18.24 -16.87
C ALA A 472 -19.63 -19.10 -15.97
N THR A 473 -18.34 -18.76 -15.85
CA THR A 473 -17.40 -19.53 -15.02
C THR A 473 -17.71 -19.41 -13.54
N SER A 474 -17.18 -20.36 -12.76
CA SER A 474 -17.25 -20.31 -11.32
C SER A 474 -16.34 -19.22 -10.77
N LEU A 475 -15.24 -18.89 -11.46
CA LEU A 475 -14.39 -17.74 -11.19
C LEU A 475 -15.18 -16.42 -11.13
N CYS A 476 -16.01 -16.11 -12.13
CA CYS A 476 -16.77 -14.87 -12.15
C CYS A 476 -17.71 -14.78 -10.93
N ARG A 477 -18.43 -15.86 -10.63
CA ARG A 477 -19.32 -15.97 -9.46
C ARG A 477 -18.57 -15.90 -8.13
N PHE A 478 -17.30 -16.30 -8.11
CA PHE A 478 -16.45 -16.28 -6.93
C PHE A 478 -15.93 -14.88 -6.60
N CYS A 479 -15.70 -14.03 -7.61
CA CYS A 479 -15.24 -12.66 -7.43
C CYS A 479 -16.33 -11.73 -6.88
N SER A 480 -15.93 -10.52 -6.49
CA SER A 480 -16.83 -9.48 -5.97
C SER A 480 -17.94 -9.10 -6.97
N VAL A 481 -19.09 -8.64 -6.46
CA VAL A 481 -20.21 -8.15 -7.30
C VAL A 481 -19.77 -7.00 -8.22
N SER A 482 -18.84 -6.16 -7.75
CA SER A 482 -18.26 -5.07 -8.55
C SER A 482 -17.46 -5.61 -9.74
N ALA A 483 -16.63 -6.64 -9.53
CA ALA A 483 -15.86 -7.28 -10.60
C ALA A 483 -16.78 -7.98 -11.61
N GLN A 484 -17.83 -8.65 -11.13
CA GLN A 484 -18.86 -9.27 -11.99
C GLN A 484 -19.56 -8.23 -12.87
N ALA A 485 -20.00 -7.11 -12.27
CA ALA A 485 -20.62 -6.01 -13.01
C ALA A 485 -19.66 -5.40 -14.05
N ALA A 486 -18.36 -5.30 -13.73
CA ALA A 486 -17.38 -4.81 -14.68
C ALA A 486 -17.25 -5.73 -15.91
N VAL A 487 -17.22 -7.04 -15.75
CA VAL A 487 -17.21 -8.01 -16.87
C VAL A 487 -18.51 -7.96 -17.67
N GLN A 488 -19.66 -7.82 -16.99
CA GLN A 488 -20.95 -7.64 -17.66
C GLN A 488 -20.97 -6.37 -18.52
N ASN A 489 -20.43 -5.24 -18.01
CA ASN A 489 -20.31 -4.00 -18.79
C ASN A 489 -19.44 -4.19 -20.04
N VAL A 490 -18.37 -4.99 -19.97
CA VAL A 490 -17.57 -5.33 -21.16
C VAL A 490 -18.43 -6.09 -22.17
N LEU A 491 -19.21 -7.08 -21.71
CA LEU A 491 -20.08 -7.86 -22.58
C LEU A 491 -21.16 -7.00 -23.25
N ASP A 492 -21.77 -6.09 -22.50
CA ASP A 492 -22.77 -5.15 -23.02
C ASP A 492 -22.15 -4.19 -24.04
N THR A 493 -20.93 -3.70 -23.76
CA THR A 493 -20.17 -2.84 -24.68
C THR A 493 -19.84 -3.57 -25.99
N LEU A 494 -19.40 -4.82 -25.93
CA LEU A 494 -19.17 -5.64 -27.13
C LEU A 494 -20.47 -5.90 -27.90
N GLY A 495 -21.60 -6.05 -27.18
CA GLY A 495 -22.93 -6.19 -27.77
C GLY A 495 -23.37 -4.94 -28.53
N LEU A 496 -23.10 -3.75 -27.99
CA LEU A 496 -23.33 -2.47 -28.69
C LEU A 496 -22.50 -2.40 -29.97
N MET A 497 -21.21 -2.74 -29.90
CA MET A 497 -20.34 -2.76 -31.09
C MET A 497 -20.84 -3.74 -32.15
N LEU A 498 -21.36 -4.91 -31.74
CA LEU A 498 -21.92 -5.89 -32.67
C LEU A 498 -23.20 -5.38 -33.34
N ALA A 499 -23.94 -4.52 -32.65
CA ALA A 499 -25.12 -3.83 -33.16
C ALA A 499 -24.77 -2.55 -33.94
N GLY A 500 -23.51 -2.32 -34.30
CA GLY A 500 -23.08 -1.15 -35.07
C GLY A 500 -22.96 0.15 -34.26
N LYS A 501 -23.03 0.09 -32.92
CA LYS A 501 -23.00 1.26 -32.03
C LYS A 501 -21.61 1.45 -31.40
N PRO A 502 -21.19 2.69 -31.10
CA PRO A 502 -19.92 2.93 -30.42
C PRO A 502 -19.92 2.35 -28.99
N PRO A 503 -18.74 2.03 -28.44
CA PRO A 503 -18.64 1.56 -27.07
C PRO A 503 -19.09 2.63 -26.07
N ASN A 504 -19.95 2.27 -25.12
CA ASN A 504 -20.43 3.17 -24.08
C ASN A 504 -19.78 2.84 -22.73
N ILE A 505 -18.66 3.50 -22.45
CA ILE A 505 -17.97 3.42 -21.17
C ILE A 505 -18.06 4.79 -20.52
N GLY A 506 -18.89 4.91 -19.47
CA GLY A 506 -19.22 6.20 -18.85
C GLY A 506 -17.99 6.99 -18.39
N ILE A 507 -18.17 8.31 -18.18
CA ILE A 507 -17.10 9.28 -17.86
C ILE A 507 -16.27 8.85 -16.63
N ASN A 508 -16.90 8.15 -15.67
CA ASN A 508 -16.26 7.64 -14.46
C ASN A 508 -15.79 6.19 -14.61
N ALA A 509 -15.25 5.83 -15.78
CA ALA A 509 -14.73 4.49 -16.06
C ALA A 509 -13.66 4.06 -15.06
N THR A 510 -13.76 2.82 -14.56
CA THR A 510 -12.71 2.21 -13.73
C THR A 510 -11.41 2.06 -14.54
N PRO A 511 -10.24 1.97 -13.89
CA PRO A 511 -8.97 1.73 -14.59
C PRO A 511 -9.02 0.51 -15.52
N PHE A 512 -9.71 -0.56 -15.11
CA PHE A 512 -9.94 -1.74 -15.92
C PHE A 512 -10.74 -1.43 -17.20
N LEU A 513 -11.87 -0.72 -17.10
CA LEU A 513 -12.68 -0.38 -18.28
C LEU A 513 -11.94 0.55 -19.24
N LYS A 514 -11.04 1.40 -18.74
CA LYS A 514 -10.14 2.18 -19.60
C LYS A 514 -9.18 1.29 -20.37
N LEU A 515 -8.60 0.27 -19.73
CA LEU A 515 -7.77 -0.73 -20.42
C LEU A 515 -8.57 -1.53 -21.45
N VAL A 516 -9.83 -1.86 -21.15
CA VAL A 516 -10.75 -2.48 -22.12
C VAL A 516 -10.94 -1.58 -23.33
N LEU A 517 -11.22 -0.28 -23.14
CA LEU A 517 -11.37 0.66 -24.25
C LEU A 517 -10.11 0.69 -25.14
N CYS A 518 -8.93 0.72 -24.53
CA CYS A 518 -7.65 0.63 -25.25
C CYS A 518 -7.50 -0.68 -26.04
N ARG A 519 -8.15 -1.77 -25.63
CA ARG A 519 -8.17 -3.04 -26.38
C ARG A 519 -9.19 -3.04 -27.51
N LEU A 520 -10.34 -2.40 -27.32
CA LEU A 520 -11.42 -2.37 -28.32
C LEU A 520 -10.98 -1.72 -29.64
N GLN A 521 -10.03 -0.78 -29.62
CA GLN A 521 -9.52 -0.18 -30.85
C GLN A 521 -8.94 -1.22 -31.83
N PHE A 522 -8.38 -2.33 -31.35
CA PHE A 522 -7.74 -3.32 -32.22
C PHE A 522 -8.73 -4.17 -33.04
N PHE A 523 -10.04 -3.95 -32.89
CA PHE A 523 -11.05 -4.52 -33.77
C PHE A 523 -11.09 -3.84 -35.15
N VAL A 524 -10.76 -2.55 -35.25
CA VAL A 524 -10.67 -1.87 -36.55
C VAL A 524 -9.29 -2.12 -37.16
N ARG A 525 -9.30 -2.54 -38.43
CA ARG A 525 -8.11 -2.82 -39.24
C ARG A 525 -8.29 -2.29 -40.65
N PHE A 526 -7.21 -1.84 -41.26
CA PHE A 526 -7.19 -1.31 -42.62
C PHE A 526 -5.97 -1.83 -43.38
N GLY A 527 -6.16 -2.25 -44.63
CA GLY A 527 -5.11 -2.82 -45.48
C GLY A 527 -5.12 -4.36 -45.49
N SER A 528 -4.07 -4.95 -46.05
CA SER A 528 -3.95 -6.40 -46.21
C SER A 528 -2.51 -6.87 -46.03
N GLY A 529 -2.30 -8.01 -45.38
CA GLY A 529 -0.97 -8.60 -45.23
C GLY A 529 -0.04 -7.75 -44.37
N ALA A 530 1.18 -7.49 -44.85
CA ALA A 530 2.22 -6.79 -44.10
C ALA A 530 1.98 -5.27 -43.93
N SER A 531 1.06 -4.68 -44.70
CA SER A 531 0.68 -3.26 -44.61
C SER A 531 -0.59 -3.03 -43.80
N GLU A 532 -1.11 -4.07 -43.12
CA GLU A 532 -2.29 -3.94 -42.28
C GLU A 532 -1.97 -3.08 -41.05
N VAL A 533 -2.69 -1.98 -40.90
CA VAL A 533 -2.68 -1.16 -39.69
C VAL A 533 -3.91 -1.48 -38.84
N SER A 534 -3.83 -1.25 -37.54
CA SER A 534 -4.93 -1.50 -36.60
C SER A 534 -5.13 -0.33 -35.63
N GLY A 535 -6.26 -0.30 -34.94
CA GLY A 535 -6.53 0.75 -33.94
C GLY A 535 -6.80 2.11 -34.57
N LYS A 536 -6.35 3.16 -33.89
CA LYS A 536 -6.56 4.55 -34.33
C LYS A 536 -6.09 4.80 -35.77
N LEU A 537 -4.91 4.31 -36.14
CA LEU A 537 -4.38 4.48 -37.49
C LEU A 537 -5.26 3.81 -38.56
N ALA A 538 -5.88 2.69 -38.22
CA ALA A 538 -6.83 2.04 -39.13
C ALA A 538 -8.13 2.84 -39.27
N ALA A 539 -8.65 3.41 -38.17
CA ALA A 539 -9.82 4.28 -38.22
C ALA A 539 -9.56 5.53 -39.08
N GLU A 540 -8.39 6.17 -38.91
CA GLU A 540 -7.97 7.32 -39.72
C GLU A 540 -7.78 6.95 -41.20
N ALA A 541 -7.24 5.77 -41.49
CA ALA A 541 -7.07 5.28 -42.86
C ALA A 541 -8.42 4.95 -43.53
N HIS A 542 -9.36 4.34 -42.80
CA HIS A 542 -10.75 4.16 -43.24
C HIS A 542 -11.39 5.50 -43.55
N PHE A 543 -11.28 6.47 -42.64
CA PHE A 543 -11.81 7.82 -42.83
C PHE A 543 -11.23 8.48 -44.09
N ALA A 544 -9.90 8.46 -44.25
CA ALA A 544 -9.22 9.05 -45.39
C ALA A 544 -9.59 8.35 -46.72
N ASN A 545 -9.82 7.04 -46.71
CA ASN A 545 -10.25 6.30 -47.90
C ASN A 545 -11.69 6.68 -48.29
N LEU A 546 -12.60 6.71 -47.32
CA LEU A 546 -14.01 7.03 -47.53
C LEU A 546 -14.20 8.49 -47.98
N HIS A 547 -13.44 9.41 -47.40
CA HIS A 547 -13.50 10.83 -47.75
C HIS A 547 -13.01 11.13 -49.19
N ARG A 548 -12.23 10.23 -49.80
CA ARG A 548 -11.81 10.35 -51.22
C ARG A 548 -12.87 9.84 -52.20
N GLN A 549 -13.82 9.05 -51.74
CA GLN A 549 -14.86 8.47 -52.59
C GLN A 549 -16.08 9.39 -52.64
N SER A 550 -16.73 9.46 -53.80
CA SER A 550 -17.98 10.22 -53.93
C SER A 550 -19.11 9.52 -53.17
N ALA A 551 -19.93 10.26 -52.41
CA ALA A 551 -20.99 9.72 -51.55
C ALA A 551 -21.93 8.71 -52.24
N GLY A 552 -22.22 8.87 -53.53
CA GLY A 552 -23.07 7.95 -54.30
C GLY A 552 -22.48 6.56 -54.60
N ALA A 553 -21.19 6.34 -54.32
CA ALA A 553 -20.51 5.07 -54.53
C ALA A 553 -20.33 4.25 -53.23
N LEU A 554 -20.64 4.84 -52.08
CA LEU A 554 -20.43 4.22 -50.77
C LEU A 554 -21.63 3.37 -50.37
N SER A 555 -21.37 2.15 -49.89
CA SER A 555 -22.36 1.29 -49.27
C SER A 555 -22.42 1.50 -47.75
N ILE A 556 -23.49 1.01 -47.12
CA ILE A 556 -23.64 1.02 -45.66
C ILE A 556 -22.49 0.22 -44.98
N ALA A 557 -22.03 -0.86 -45.62
CA ALA A 557 -20.93 -1.67 -45.11
C ALA A 557 -19.59 -0.92 -45.13
N ASP A 558 -19.41 0.02 -46.07
CA ASP A 558 -18.18 0.82 -46.16
C ASP A 558 -18.06 1.82 -45.01
N ILE A 559 -19.19 2.36 -44.52
CA ILE A 559 -19.20 3.34 -43.42
C ILE A 559 -19.27 2.71 -42.02
N GLU A 560 -19.68 1.45 -41.89
CA GLU A 560 -19.83 0.75 -40.59
C GLU A 560 -18.59 0.88 -39.67
N PRO A 561 -17.34 0.73 -40.15
CA PRO A 561 -16.17 0.93 -39.30
C PRO A 561 -16.07 2.35 -38.73
N LEU A 562 -16.49 3.39 -39.49
CA LEU A 562 -16.49 4.75 -38.96
C LEU A 562 -17.56 4.93 -37.89
N VAL A 563 -18.74 4.33 -38.05
CA VAL A 563 -19.83 4.44 -37.06
C VAL A 563 -19.44 3.83 -35.72
N ILE A 564 -18.78 2.67 -35.72
CA ILE A 564 -18.39 1.98 -34.49
C ILE A 564 -17.15 2.64 -33.85
N PHE A 565 -16.22 3.13 -34.67
CA PHE A 565 -14.89 3.56 -34.23
C PHE A 565 -14.63 5.06 -34.34
N HIS A 566 -15.64 5.90 -34.58
CA HIS A 566 -15.47 7.36 -34.68
C HIS A 566 -14.82 7.99 -33.45
N TRP A 567 -15.00 7.39 -32.26
CA TRP A 567 -14.39 7.85 -31.00
C TRP A 567 -12.85 7.81 -31.01
N LEU A 568 -12.23 7.12 -31.97
CA LEU A 568 -10.78 7.14 -32.18
C LEU A 568 -10.28 8.35 -32.99
N LEU A 569 -11.19 9.02 -33.71
CA LEU A 569 -10.90 10.14 -34.59
C LEU A 569 -10.81 11.47 -33.80
N SER A 570 -10.22 12.49 -34.40
CA SER A 570 -10.26 13.86 -33.86
C SER A 570 -11.69 14.43 -33.88
N ALA A 571 -11.98 15.45 -33.07
CA ALA A 571 -13.30 16.08 -33.05
C ALA A 571 -13.76 16.57 -34.43
N GLU A 572 -12.83 17.15 -35.21
CA GLU A 572 -13.08 17.59 -36.59
C GLU A 572 -13.40 16.41 -37.52
N GLN A 573 -12.62 15.33 -37.43
CA GLN A 573 -12.87 14.11 -38.21
C GLN A 573 -14.18 13.43 -37.82
N GLN A 574 -14.58 13.49 -36.54
CA GLN A 574 -15.86 12.95 -36.06
C GLN A 574 -17.04 13.68 -36.69
N GLU A 575 -17.00 15.01 -36.74
CA GLU A 575 -18.04 15.83 -37.37
C GLU A 575 -18.15 15.51 -38.88
N LEU A 576 -17.00 15.43 -39.57
CA LEU A 576 -16.96 15.06 -40.99
C LEU A 576 -17.45 13.64 -41.25
N ALA A 577 -17.06 12.68 -40.41
CA ALA A 577 -17.53 11.29 -40.51
C ALA A 577 -19.05 11.19 -40.29
N HIS A 578 -19.60 11.97 -39.36
CA HIS A 578 -21.03 12.03 -39.10
C HIS A 578 -21.82 12.55 -40.31
N ASN A 579 -21.35 13.66 -40.91
CA ASN A 579 -21.95 14.21 -42.13
C ASN A 579 -21.91 13.19 -43.28
N LEU A 580 -20.76 12.54 -43.49
CA LEU A 580 -20.61 11.50 -44.51
C LEU A 580 -21.57 10.32 -44.29
N CYS A 581 -21.70 9.83 -43.05
CA CYS A 581 -22.63 8.74 -42.73
C CYS A 581 -24.09 9.16 -43.01
N THR A 582 -24.44 10.41 -42.67
CA THR A 582 -25.79 10.96 -42.89
C THR A 582 -26.10 11.03 -44.39
N ASP A 583 -25.17 11.54 -45.21
CA ASP A 583 -25.34 11.64 -46.66
C ASP A 583 -25.54 10.26 -47.32
N VAL A 584 -24.75 9.27 -46.91
CA VAL A 584 -24.85 7.88 -47.40
C VAL A 584 -26.19 7.26 -47.04
N LEU A 585 -26.69 7.48 -45.82
CA LEU A 585 -27.99 6.98 -45.39
C LEU A 585 -29.15 7.65 -46.14
N VAL A 586 -29.07 8.96 -46.37
CA VAL A 586 -30.07 9.71 -47.15
C VAL A 586 -30.11 9.21 -48.59
N ALA A 587 -28.94 8.99 -49.22
CA ALA A 587 -28.84 8.43 -50.56
C ALA A 587 -29.39 6.99 -50.65
N ALA A 588 -29.08 6.15 -49.68
CA ALA A 588 -29.60 4.78 -49.61
C ALA A 588 -31.14 4.76 -49.49
N ARG A 589 -31.70 5.64 -48.65
CA ARG A 589 -33.15 5.78 -48.48
C ARG A 589 -33.85 6.24 -49.76
N ALA A 590 -33.28 7.21 -50.47
CA ALA A 590 -33.81 7.69 -51.74
C ALA A 590 -33.88 6.54 -52.78
N THR A 591 -32.84 5.70 -52.84
CA THR A 591 -32.79 4.55 -53.74
C THR A 591 -33.88 3.51 -53.45
N ILE A 592 -34.15 3.24 -52.16
CA ILE A 592 -35.21 2.31 -51.75
C ILE A 592 -36.60 2.83 -52.10
N LEU A 593 -36.85 4.13 -51.91
CA LEU A 593 -38.14 4.75 -52.25
C LEU A 593 -38.42 4.66 -53.75
N VAL A 594 -37.45 5.01 -54.59
CA VAL A 594 -37.57 4.92 -56.07
C VAL A 594 -37.78 3.47 -56.52
N GLY A 595 -37.08 2.50 -55.90
CA GLY A 595 -37.28 1.07 -56.19
C GLY A 595 -38.68 0.56 -55.79
N SER A 596 -39.25 1.09 -54.70
CA SER A 596 -40.60 0.72 -54.25
C SER A 596 -41.70 1.27 -55.15
N GLU A 597 -41.53 2.48 -55.69
CA GLU A 597 -42.47 3.10 -56.63
C GLU A 597 -42.42 2.41 -58.01
N ALA A 598 -41.24 2.03 -58.48
CA ALA A 598 -41.07 1.24 -59.71
C ALA A 598 -41.70 -0.16 -59.59
N ALA A 599 -41.55 -0.84 -58.44
CA ALA A 599 -42.17 -2.13 -58.19
C ALA A 599 -43.71 -2.04 -58.09
N ALA A 600 -44.24 -0.98 -57.48
CA ALA A 600 -45.69 -0.70 -57.44
C ALA A 600 -46.25 -0.46 -58.85
N ALA A 601 -45.53 0.25 -59.73
CA ALA A 601 -45.91 0.47 -61.12
C ALA A 601 -45.87 -0.82 -61.98
N SER A 602 -45.01 -1.79 -61.66
CA SER A 602 -44.92 -3.07 -62.40
C SER A 602 -45.94 -4.15 -61.97
N SER A 603 -46.64 -3.96 -60.84
CA SER A 603 -47.59 -4.96 -60.32
C SER A 603 -49.05 -4.70 -60.73
N SER A 604 -49.32 -3.66 -61.54
CA SER A 604 -50.66 -3.32 -62.04
C SER A 604 -51.04 -3.98 -63.37
N SER A 605 -50.35 -5.04 -63.83
CA SER A 605 -50.64 -5.67 -65.12
C SER A 605 -50.51 -7.21 -65.16
N THR A 606 -51.34 -7.97 -64.44
CA THR A 606 -51.89 -9.26 -64.93
C THR A 606 -52.95 -9.81 -63.99
N GLY A 607 -54.12 -10.14 -64.54
CA GLY A 607 -55.25 -10.71 -63.81
C GLY A 607 -55.17 -12.24 -63.62
N SER A 608 -55.85 -12.67 -62.55
CA SER A 608 -56.51 -13.97 -62.34
C SER A 608 -55.72 -15.27 -62.57
N SER A 609 -55.36 -15.96 -61.48
CA SER A 609 -55.95 -17.26 -61.12
C SER A 609 -55.46 -17.76 -59.75
N LYS A 610 -56.26 -18.65 -59.17
CA LYS A 610 -56.24 -19.21 -57.81
C LYS A 610 -54.86 -19.65 -57.26
N GLU A 611 -54.83 -19.63 -55.92
CA GLU A 611 -54.23 -20.64 -55.02
C GLU A 611 -52.97 -20.27 -54.21
N LYS A 612 -53.07 -20.66 -52.93
CA LYS A 612 -52.05 -20.86 -51.88
C LYS A 612 -51.34 -19.68 -51.22
N VAL A 613 -51.76 -19.48 -49.97
CA VAL A 613 -51.07 -18.81 -48.86
C VAL A 613 -49.65 -19.36 -48.70
N VAL A 614 -48.65 -18.56 -49.07
CA VAL A 614 -47.27 -18.71 -48.59
C VAL A 614 -46.88 -17.41 -47.91
N LYS A 615 -46.59 -17.49 -46.60
CA LYS A 615 -46.15 -16.36 -45.76
C LYS A 615 -44.85 -15.79 -46.33
N LYS A 616 -44.91 -14.57 -46.88
CA LYS A 616 -43.74 -13.78 -47.32
C LYS A 616 -43.16 -13.06 -46.08
N LYS A 617 -41.86 -13.29 -45.80
CA LYS A 617 -41.10 -12.59 -44.74
C LYS A 617 -40.92 -11.10 -45.09
N PRO A 618 -41.12 -10.16 -44.15
CA PRO A 618 -40.68 -8.77 -44.30
C PRO A 618 -39.19 -8.69 -43.92
N GLY A 619 -38.33 -8.14 -44.81
CA GLY A 619 -36.88 -8.10 -44.62
C GLY A 619 -36.25 -6.70 -44.65
N HIS A 620 -36.49 -5.90 -45.69
CA HIS A 620 -35.61 -4.73 -45.94
C HIS A 620 -36.01 -3.40 -45.30
N LYS A 621 -37.30 -3.17 -44.98
CA LYS A 621 -37.71 -1.89 -44.39
C LYS A 621 -37.22 -1.73 -42.95
N SER A 622 -37.12 -2.83 -42.19
CA SER A 622 -36.69 -2.79 -40.79
C SER A 622 -35.19 -2.57 -40.61
N GLU A 623 -34.35 -2.95 -41.58
CA GLU A 623 -32.89 -2.73 -41.51
C GLU A 623 -32.54 -1.24 -41.64
N LEU A 624 -33.26 -0.50 -42.48
CA LEU A 624 -33.04 0.94 -42.69
C LEU A 624 -33.53 1.78 -41.50
N ASP A 625 -34.69 1.43 -40.94
CA ASP A 625 -35.24 2.08 -39.75
C ASP A 625 -34.32 1.82 -38.53
N SER A 626 -33.77 0.60 -38.41
CA SER A 626 -32.77 0.27 -37.40
C SER A 626 -31.44 1.00 -37.61
N ALA A 627 -31.06 1.30 -38.85
CA ALA A 627 -29.86 2.06 -39.16
C ALA A 627 -29.99 3.54 -38.77
N MET A 628 -31.15 4.17 -38.98
CA MET A 628 -31.34 5.56 -38.57
C MET A 628 -31.43 5.75 -37.04
N GLU A 629 -31.94 4.76 -36.29
CA GLU A 629 -31.89 4.77 -34.82
C GLU A 629 -30.47 4.66 -34.24
N MET A 630 -29.46 4.29 -35.05
CA MET A 630 -28.05 4.30 -34.63
C MET A 630 -27.42 5.71 -34.62
N PHE A 631 -28.06 6.69 -35.26
CA PHE A 631 -27.53 8.05 -35.43
C PHE A 631 -28.38 9.14 -34.76
N GLY A 632 -29.39 8.74 -33.98
CA GLY A 632 -30.24 9.62 -33.19
C GLY A 632 -29.79 9.77 -31.74
#